data_AF-A0A519XHF9-F1
#
_entry.id   AF-A0A519XHF9-F1
#
_cell.length_a   1.000
_cell.length_b   1.000
_cell.length_c   1.000
_cell.angle_alpha   90.00
_cell.angle_beta   90.00
_cell.angle_gamma   90.00
#
_symmetry.space_group_name_H-M   'P 1'
#
loop_
_entity.id
_entity.type
_entity.pdbx_description
1 polymer ?
#
loop_
_entity_poly.entity_id
_entity_poly.type
_entity_poly.pdbx_seq_one_letter_code
_entity_poly.pdbx_strand_id
1 'polypeptide(L)'
;PSTVDMFTSKQSPVSRRGLGFDRWDPDSTKHYPSDLASSQTYGHTGYTGTCVWVDPSRGLVYVFLSNRVNPTVSEKLGNLKIRGRIQDVVNKAIDESKK
;
A
#
# COMPACT_ATOMS: atom_id res chain seq x y z
N PRO A 1 -15.87 -3.05 14.74
CA PRO A 1 -15.84 -1.57 14.69
C PRO A 1 -16.35 -1.10 13.32
N SER A 2 -17.66 -0.87 13.19
CA SER A 2 -18.34 -0.76 11.89
C SER A 2 -17.83 0.38 10.99
N THR A 3 -17.44 1.52 11.56
CA THR A 3 -16.92 2.66 10.77
C THR A 3 -15.59 2.34 10.08
N VAL A 4 -14.68 1.65 10.77
CA VAL A 4 -13.38 1.28 10.19
C VAL A 4 -13.59 0.31 9.03
N ASP A 5 -14.46 -0.69 9.22
CA ASP A 5 -14.81 -1.66 8.18
C ASP A 5 -15.46 -0.96 6.97
N MET A 6 -16.37 -0.01 7.23
CA MET A 6 -17.03 0.79 6.19
C MET A 6 -16.02 1.59 5.37
N PHE A 7 -15.09 2.31 6.00
CA PHE A 7 -14.15 3.16 5.28
C PHE A 7 -13.09 2.36 4.52
N THR A 8 -12.67 1.23 5.07
CA THR A 8 -11.58 0.46 4.49
C THR A 8 -12.08 -0.50 3.42
N SER A 9 -13.32 -1.02 3.48
CA SER A 9 -13.91 -1.97 2.52
C SER A 9 -14.05 -1.43 1.08
N LYS A 10 -14.06 -2.33 0.09
CA LYS A 10 -14.27 -2.00 -1.33
C LYS A 10 -15.68 -1.44 -1.54
N GLN A 11 -15.78 -0.25 -2.14
CA GLN A 11 -17.05 0.47 -2.28
C GLN A 11 -17.72 0.32 -3.66
N SER A 12 -17.03 -0.22 -4.65
CA SER A 12 -17.54 -0.28 -6.03
C SER A 12 -16.99 -1.50 -6.76
N PRO A 13 -17.76 -2.19 -7.62
CA PRO A 13 -17.27 -3.34 -8.37
C PRO A 13 -16.11 -2.99 -9.32
N VAL A 14 -16.11 -1.77 -9.88
CA VAL A 14 -15.15 -1.29 -10.89
C VAL A 14 -13.95 -0.53 -10.31
N SER A 15 -13.95 -0.25 -9.00
CA SER A 15 -12.87 0.47 -8.33
C SER A 15 -12.36 -0.30 -7.13
N ARG A 16 -11.04 -0.35 -6.95
CA ARG A 16 -10.44 -0.93 -5.74
C ARG A 16 -10.60 -0.03 -4.51
N ARG A 17 -11.05 1.20 -4.66
CA ARG A 17 -11.03 2.22 -3.59
C ARG A 17 -11.97 1.86 -2.42
N GLY A 18 -11.51 2.19 -1.22
CA GLY A 18 -12.35 2.42 -0.05
C GLY A 18 -12.79 3.89 0.04
N LEU A 19 -13.46 4.26 1.13
CA LEU A 19 -13.78 5.67 1.39
C LEU A 19 -12.53 6.38 1.90
N GLY A 20 -11.90 7.17 1.04
CA GLY A 20 -10.67 7.91 1.36
C GLY A 20 -9.38 7.08 1.29
N PHE A 21 -9.46 5.78 0.99
CA PHE A 21 -8.31 4.89 0.92
C PHE A 21 -8.20 4.19 -0.44
N ASP A 22 -6.95 3.97 -0.86
CA ASP A 22 -6.62 2.92 -1.81
C ASP A 22 -6.72 1.55 -1.15
N ARG A 23 -6.99 0.51 -1.95
CA ARG A 23 -6.80 -0.90 -1.57
C ARG A 23 -5.89 -1.61 -2.58
N TRP A 24 -5.53 -2.85 -2.27
CA TRP A 24 -4.95 -3.79 -3.23
C TRP A 24 -5.75 -3.85 -4.53
N ASP A 25 -5.06 -3.89 -5.67
CA ASP A 25 -5.71 -3.98 -6.98
C ASP A 25 -5.91 -5.47 -7.36
N PRO A 26 -7.15 -5.89 -7.68
CA PRO A 26 -7.41 -7.27 -8.10
C PRO A 26 -6.80 -7.65 -9.44
N ASP A 27 -6.42 -6.65 -10.24
CA ASP A 27 -5.63 -6.86 -11.44
C ASP A 27 -4.15 -7.01 -11.07
N SER A 28 -3.68 -8.25 -11.03
CA SER A 28 -2.30 -8.59 -10.65
C SER A 28 -1.25 -7.98 -11.57
N THR A 29 -1.60 -7.61 -12.81
CA THR A 29 -0.66 -6.97 -13.75
C THR A 29 -0.25 -5.56 -13.32
N LYS A 30 -0.99 -4.94 -12.40
CA LYS A 30 -0.69 -3.59 -11.88
C LYS A 30 0.25 -3.61 -10.69
N HIS A 31 0.41 -4.75 -10.03
CA HIS A 31 1.36 -4.92 -8.92
C HIS A 31 1.20 -3.86 -7.82
N TYR A 32 -0.05 -3.53 -7.44
CA TYR A 32 -0.36 -2.43 -6.54
C TYR A 32 -1.04 -2.90 -5.23
N PRO A 33 -0.61 -2.40 -4.05
CA PRO A 33 0.51 -1.47 -3.82
C PRO A 33 1.91 -2.09 -3.88
N SER A 34 1.99 -3.42 -3.85
CA SER A 34 3.21 -4.21 -4.00
C SER A 34 2.86 -5.62 -4.50
N ASP A 35 3.85 -6.44 -4.85
CA ASP A 35 3.64 -7.77 -5.43
C ASP A 35 3.02 -8.77 -4.43
N LEU A 36 3.37 -8.62 -3.15
CA LEU A 36 2.98 -9.51 -2.05
C LEU A 36 1.89 -8.92 -1.16
N ALA A 37 1.31 -7.79 -1.53
CA ALA A 37 0.22 -7.17 -0.80
C ALA A 37 -1.00 -8.11 -0.75
N SER A 38 -1.59 -8.26 0.43
CA SER A 38 -2.81 -9.05 0.59
C SER A 38 -4.02 -8.31 0.02
N SER A 39 -5.09 -9.04 -0.31
CA SER A 39 -6.38 -8.45 -0.72
C SER A 39 -7.05 -7.59 0.36
N GLN A 40 -6.59 -7.69 1.62
CA GLN A 40 -7.04 -6.89 2.75
C GLN A 40 -6.25 -5.58 2.91
N THR A 41 -5.18 -5.39 2.14
CA THR A 41 -4.30 -4.21 2.25
C THR A 41 -5.04 -2.95 1.82
N TYR A 42 -4.96 -1.90 2.64
CA TYR A 42 -5.51 -0.56 2.37
C TYR A 42 -4.57 0.55 2.84
N GLY A 43 -4.68 1.74 2.27
CA GLY A 43 -3.75 2.82 2.56
C GLY A 43 -3.81 3.98 1.57
N HIS A 44 -2.74 4.77 1.51
CA HIS A 44 -2.64 5.88 0.57
C HIS A 44 -1.17 6.27 0.34
N THR A 45 -0.88 6.81 -0.84
CA THR A 45 0.40 7.47 -1.16
C THR A 45 0.27 8.98 -1.10
N GLY A 46 1.28 9.68 -0.58
CA GLY A 46 1.34 11.14 -0.59
C GLY A 46 2.12 11.70 -1.78
N TYR A 47 1.76 12.92 -2.19
CA TYR A 47 2.40 13.65 -3.29
C TYR A 47 3.91 13.82 -3.08
N THR A 48 4.33 14.10 -1.84
CA THR A 48 5.74 14.24 -1.45
C THR A 48 6.51 12.92 -1.45
N GLY A 49 5.88 11.80 -1.82
CA GLY A 49 6.51 10.47 -1.90
C GLY A 49 6.28 9.61 -0.66
N THR A 50 5.49 10.07 0.30
CA THR A 50 5.12 9.27 1.47
C THR A 50 4.18 8.12 1.10
N CYS A 51 4.05 7.13 1.97
CA CYS A 51 2.88 6.24 1.98
C CYS A 51 2.60 5.70 3.38
N VAL A 52 1.33 5.35 3.59
CA VAL A 52 0.87 4.59 4.75
C VAL A 52 0.02 3.44 4.22
N TRP A 53 0.38 2.21 4.59
CA TRP A 53 -0.34 1.00 4.22
C TRP A 53 -0.59 0.14 5.46
N VAL A 54 -1.77 -0.45 5.54
CA VAL A 54 -2.16 -1.37 6.59
C VAL A 54 -2.52 -2.70 5.94
N ASP A 55 -1.98 -3.79 6.47
CA ASP A 55 -2.36 -5.15 6.09
C ASP A 55 -2.89 -5.89 7.33
N PRO A 56 -4.23 -5.91 7.53
CA PRO A 56 -4.85 -6.57 8.67
C PRO A 56 -4.53 -8.06 8.76
N SER A 57 -4.36 -8.74 7.62
CA SER A 57 -4.05 -10.17 7.60
C SER A 57 -2.67 -10.50 8.20
N ARG A 58 -1.79 -9.50 8.20
CA ARG A 58 -0.43 -9.59 8.75
C ARG A 58 -0.26 -8.82 10.07
N GLY A 59 -1.27 -8.08 10.52
CA GLY A 59 -1.13 -7.17 11.67
C GLY A 59 -0.09 -6.07 11.42
N LEU A 60 0.07 -5.64 10.16
CA LEU A 60 1.13 -4.73 9.73
C LEU A 60 0.60 -3.31 9.49
N VAL A 61 1.35 -2.31 9.96
CA VAL A 61 1.26 -0.92 9.50
C VAL A 61 2.62 -0.51 8.94
N TYR A 62 2.67 -0.21 7.65
CA TYR A 62 3.85 0.25 6.92
C TYR A 62 3.76 1.75 6.65
N VAL A 63 4.67 2.52 7.24
CA VAL A 63 4.81 3.97 7.03
C VAL A 63 6.15 4.24 6.37
N PHE A 64 6.12 4.92 5.22
CA PHE A 64 7.31 5.39 4.52
C PHE A 64 7.24 6.90 4.36
N LEU A 65 8.26 7.60 4.85
CA LEU A 65 8.35 9.04 4.76
C LEU A 65 9.49 9.42 3.81
N SER A 66 9.19 10.26 2.83
CA SER A 66 10.18 10.84 1.92
C SER A 66 9.72 12.21 1.45
N ASN A 67 10.61 12.91 0.76
CA ASN A 67 10.34 14.20 0.15
C ASN A 67 10.91 14.24 -1.28
N ARG A 68 10.23 13.56 -2.21
CA ARG A 68 10.64 13.51 -3.63
C ARG A 68 10.40 14.82 -4.41
N VAL A 69 9.92 15.87 -3.73
CA VAL A 69 9.65 17.18 -4.35
C VAL A 69 10.69 18.23 -3.97
N ASN A 70 11.65 17.88 -3.10
CA ASN A 70 12.70 18.78 -2.63
C ASN A 70 14.11 18.25 -2.98
N PRO A 71 15.03 19.09 -3.51
CA PRO A 71 14.83 20.50 -3.90
C PRO A 71 14.05 20.67 -5.21
N THR A 72 13.90 19.60 -5.99
CA THR A 72 13.10 19.55 -7.22
C THR A 72 12.32 18.22 -7.29
N VAL A 73 11.29 18.16 -8.13
CA VAL A 73 10.49 16.95 -8.31
C VAL A 73 11.31 15.85 -9.00
N SER A 74 11.37 14.67 -8.37
CA SER A 74 12.11 13.51 -8.88
C SER A 74 11.23 12.28 -9.02
N GLU A 75 11.16 11.72 -10.23
CA GLU A 75 10.38 10.51 -10.53
C GLU A 75 11.01 9.20 -10.06
N LYS A 76 12.26 9.24 -9.56
CA LYS A 76 13.04 8.04 -9.23
C LYS A 76 12.33 7.11 -8.25
N LEU A 77 11.64 7.66 -7.24
CA LEU A 77 10.94 6.85 -6.25
C LEU A 77 9.85 5.95 -6.87
N GLY A 78 9.12 6.49 -7.85
CA GLY A 78 8.09 5.75 -8.59
C GLY A 78 8.69 4.79 -9.59
N ASN A 79 9.63 5.28 -10.41
CA ASN A 79 10.28 4.48 -11.46
C ASN A 79 11.00 3.25 -10.91
N LEU A 80 11.65 3.39 -9.75
CA LEU A 80 12.37 2.29 -9.09
C LEU A 80 11.46 1.43 -8.18
N LYS A 81 10.15 1.73 -8.13
CA LYS A 81 9.15 1.05 -7.30
C LYS A 81 9.57 0.88 -5.83
N ILE A 82 10.30 1.85 -5.27
CA ILE A 82 10.95 1.70 -3.95
C ILE A 82 9.94 1.37 -2.85
N ARG A 83 8.79 2.06 -2.83
CA ARG A 83 7.75 1.85 -1.82
C ARG A 83 7.20 0.43 -1.81
N GLY A 84 6.87 -0.11 -2.99
CA GLY A 84 6.37 -1.47 -3.15
C GLY A 84 7.43 -2.52 -2.82
N ARG A 85 8.66 -2.33 -3.30
CA ARG A 85 9.78 -3.25 -2.99
C ARG A 85 10.07 -3.36 -1.50
N ILE A 86 10.04 -2.24 -0.76
CA ILE A 86 10.18 -2.26 0.70
C ILE A 86 9.02 -3.03 1.33
N GLN A 87 7.78 -2.78 0.90
CA GLN A 87 6.59 -3.47 1.40
C GLN A 87 6.68 -4.99 1.17
N ASP A 88 7.17 -5.43 0.02
CA ASP A 88 7.35 -6.85 -0.28
C ASP A 88 8.41 -7.51 0.60
N VAL A 89 9.52 -6.83 0.86
CA VAL A 89 10.55 -7.33 1.79
C VAL A 89 9.97 -7.49 3.20
N VAL A 90 9.19 -6.52 3.69
CA VAL A 90 8.53 -6.59 5.00
C VAL A 90 7.50 -7.72 5.05
N ASN A 91 6.63 -7.83 4.04
CA ASN A 91 5.63 -8.90 3.96
C ASN A 91 6.28 -10.28 3.95
N LYS A 92 7.33 -10.46 3.14
CA LYS A 92 8.09 -11.71 3.06
C LYS A 92 8.69 -12.09 4.41
N ALA A 93 9.31 -11.15 5.11
CA ALA A 93 9.90 -11.40 6.43
C ALA A 93 8.85 -11.84 7.47
N ILE A 94 7.68 -11.20 7.48
CA ILE A 94 6.56 -11.58 8.36
C ILE A 94 6.08 -13.00 8.03
N ASP A 95 5.89 -13.31 6.75
CA ASP A 95 5.40 -14.63 6.31
C ASP A 95 6.41 -15.75 6.62
N GLU A 96 7.72 -15.47 6.54
CA GLU A 96 8.78 -16.40 6.91
C GLU A 96 8.87 -16.63 8.42
N SER A 97 8.66 -15.59 9.25
CA SER A 97 8.68 -15.73 10.72
C SER A 97 7.56 -16.60 11.30
N LYS A 98 6.52 -16.88 10.51
CA LYS A 98 5.37 -17.71 10.90
C LYS A 98 5.53 -19.19 10.52
N LYS A 99 6.60 -19.54 9.79
CA LYS A 99 6.97 -20.92 9.47
C LYS A 99 7.79 -21.52 10.61
#